data_AF-A0A2E2TJN0-F1
#
_entry.id   AF-A0A2E2TJN0-F1
#
_cell.length_a   1.000
_cell.length_b   1.000
_cell.length_c   1.000
_cell.angle_alpha   90.00
_cell.angle_beta   90.00
_cell.angle_gamma   90.00
#
_symmetry.space_group_name_H-M   'P 1'
#
loop_
_entity.id
_entity.type
_entity.pdbx_description
1 polymer ?
#
loop_
_entity_poly.entity_id
_entity_poly.type
_entity_poly.pdbx_seq_one_letter_code
_entity_poly.pdbx_strand_id
1 'polypeptide(L)'
;MKNKNMLWLILLCISTPVFADNAVQGFQQLSSYDWHNLFSKDELFFIARIGMGLLLGILTGFTHDIKSKNYVGLRTYGGVALGAAAFTATATYLYLLTGKGNALQIIAGVTTGIGFLCAAVIFKEGSVVRGLATAASLWATAAVGIACGAGLFAPAIAITIVIVLFHFFPKSGNAAIDD
;
A
#
# COMPACT_ATOMS: atom_id res chain seq x y z
N MET A 1 31.79 -15.76 1.22
CA MET A 1 31.93 -14.36 0.76
C MET A 1 31.41 -13.42 1.84
N LYS A 2 32.29 -12.59 2.39
CA LYS A 2 32.07 -11.68 3.51
C LYS A 2 31.53 -10.35 2.97
N ASN A 3 30.37 -9.87 3.42
CA ASN A 3 30.02 -8.45 3.31
C ASN A 3 29.17 -8.01 4.53
N LYS A 4 29.77 -7.98 5.73
CA LYS A 4 30.44 -6.82 6.37
C LYS A 4 29.49 -5.75 6.94
N ASN A 5 28.24 -5.62 6.48
CA ASN A 5 27.36 -4.55 6.98
C ASN A 5 26.66 -4.90 8.31
N MET A 6 26.40 -6.18 8.57
CA MET A 6 25.84 -6.64 9.85
C MET A 6 26.89 -6.63 10.98
N LEU A 7 28.16 -6.88 10.65
CA LEU A 7 29.26 -6.82 11.63
C LEU A 7 29.61 -5.39 12.04
N TRP A 8 29.47 -4.40 11.15
CA TRP A 8 29.70 -2.99 11.48
C TRP A 8 28.61 -2.40 12.40
N LEU A 9 27.35 -2.82 12.27
CA LEU A 9 26.26 -2.40 13.17
C LEU A 9 26.34 -3.02 14.56
N ILE A 10 26.80 -4.28 14.67
CA ILE A 10 26.97 -4.97 15.95
C ILE A 10 28.20 -4.44 16.71
N LEU A 11 29.26 -4.01 16.00
CA LEU A 11 30.45 -3.43 16.63
C LEU A 11 30.28 -1.98 17.09
N LEU A 12 29.38 -1.19 16.47
CA LEU A 12 29.01 0.15 16.94
C LEU A 12 28.24 0.13 18.28
N CYS A 13 27.66 -1.01 18.66
CA CYS A 13 26.98 -1.17 19.95
C CYS A 13 27.92 -1.43 21.14
N ILE A 14 29.22 -1.71 20.93
CA ILE A 14 30.12 -2.19 22.00
C ILE A 14 31.13 -1.13 22.47
N SER A 15 31.37 -0.05 21.73
CA SER A 15 32.48 0.88 22.02
C SER A 15 32.14 2.15 22.80
N THR A 16 30.90 2.34 23.28
CA THR A 16 30.60 3.47 24.17
C THR A 16 30.20 2.99 25.56
N PRO A 17 30.88 3.44 26.64
CA PRO A 17 30.45 3.15 28.02
C PRO A 17 29.09 3.76 28.37
N VAL A 18 28.50 4.58 27.48
CA VAL A 18 27.13 5.11 27.59
C VAL A 18 26.05 4.07 27.26
N PHE A 19 26.38 2.98 26.56
CA PHE A 19 25.37 2.00 26.13
C PHE A 19 25.12 0.87 27.15
N ALA A 20 26.09 0.53 28.00
CA ALA A 20 25.96 -0.60 28.93
C ALA A 20 24.91 -0.35 30.02
N ASP A 21 24.89 0.83 30.64
CA ASP A 21 23.91 1.15 31.69
C ASP A 21 22.50 1.35 31.12
N ASN A 22 22.39 1.92 29.92
CA ASN A 22 21.11 2.15 29.24
C ASN A 22 20.53 0.88 28.60
N ALA A 23 21.36 -0.09 28.20
CA ALA A 23 20.91 -1.35 27.62
C ALA A 23 20.33 -2.29 28.68
N VAL A 24 20.90 -2.33 29.88
CA VAL A 24 20.35 -3.12 31.00
C VAL A 24 19.02 -2.53 31.47
N GLN A 25 18.94 -1.19 31.60
CA GLN A 25 17.68 -0.50 31.90
C GLN A 25 16.63 -0.71 30.79
N GLY A 26 17.02 -0.63 29.52
CA GLY A 26 16.14 -0.90 28.38
C GLY A 26 15.65 -2.35 28.31
N PHE A 27 16.49 -3.32 28.63
CA PHE A 27 16.10 -4.73 28.69
C PHE A 27 15.17 -5.03 29.88
N GLN A 28 15.42 -4.45 31.05
CA GLN A 28 14.50 -4.53 32.20
C GLN A 28 13.16 -3.85 31.91
N GLN A 29 13.16 -2.76 31.13
CA GLN A 29 11.97 -2.05 30.69
C GLN A 29 11.19 -2.82 29.61
N LEU A 30 11.87 -3.58 28.75
CA LEU A 30 11.24 -4.52 27.82
C LEU A 30 10.65 -5.73 28.54
N SER A 31 11.34 -6.25 29.56
CA SER A 31 10.87 -7.38 30.38
C SER A 31 9.65 -7.03 31.24
N SER A 32 9.41 -5.76 31.54
CA SER A 32 8.26 -5.27 32.31
C SER A 32 7.09 -4.82 31.44
N TYR A 33 7.25 -4.78 30.10
CA TYR A 33 6.14 -4.61 29.18
C TYR A 33 5.26 -5.85 29.18
N ASP A 34 3.97 -5.66 29.44
CA ASP A 34 2.98 -6.73 29.49
C ASP A 34 2.81 -7.32 28.07
N TRP A 35 3.47 -8.45 27.81
CA TRP A 35 3.53 -9.11 26.49
C TRP A 35 2.15 -9.45 25.91
N HIS A 36 1.10 -9.41 26.75
CA HIS A 36 -0.28 -9.61 26.36
C HIS A 36 -0.91 -8.40 25.62
N ASN A 37 -0.29 -7.21 25.68
CA ASN A 37 -0.69 -6.00 24.95
C ASN A 37 0.44 -5.44 24.08
N LEU A 38 1.07 -6.29 23.26
CA LEU A 38 2.17 -5.88 22.36
C LEU A 38 1.80 -4.75 21.39
N PHE A 39 0.52 -4.59 21.09
CA PHE A 39 0.00 -3.55 20.20
C PHE A 39 -1.13 -2.79 20.88
N SER A 40 -1.07 -1.46 20.83
CA SER A 40 -2.21 -0.64 21.22
C SER A 40 -3.40 -0.89 20.28
N LYS A 41 -4.63 -0.66 20.74
CA LYS A 41 -5.84 -0.77 19.90
C LYS A 41 -5.73 0.08 18.63
N ASP A 42 -5.07 1.24 18.73
CA ASP A 42 -4.85 2.14 17.60
C ASP A 42 -3.89 1.54 16.56
N GLU A 43 -2.86 0.83 17.01
CA GLU A 43 -1.90 0.15 16.14
C GLU A 43 -2.54 -1.06 15.46
N LEU A 44 -3.40 -1.81 16.18
CA LEU A 44 -4.19 -2.88 15.60
C LEU A 44 -5.15 -2.35 14.52
N PHE A 45 -5.81 -1.22 14.78
CA PHE A 45 -6.69 -0.59 13.81
C PHE A 45 -5.91 -0.08 12.58
N PHE A 46 -4.71 0.46 12.80
CA PHE A 46 -3.80 0.87 11.73
C PHE A 46 -3.38 -0.31 10.84
N ILE A 47 -2.95 -1.41 11.45
CA ILE A 47 -2.57 -2.64 10.73
C ILE A 47 -3.78 -3.20 9.97
N ALA A 48 -4.97 -3.20 10.57
CA ALA A 48 -6.19 -3.66 9.93
C ALA A 48 -6.55 -2.83 8.68
N ARG A 49 -6.34 -1.51 8.69
CA ARG A 49 -6.56 -0.64 7.51
C ARG A 49 -5.66 -1.02 6.35
N ILE A 50 -4.39 -1.27 6.63
CA ILE A 50 -3.41 -1.66 5.62
C ILE A 50 -3.71 -3.08 5.10
N GLY A 51 -3.99 -4.02 6.00
CA GLY A 51 -4.36 -5.39 5.67
C GLY A 51 -5.62 -5.45 4.81
N MET A 52 -6.66 -4.68 5.15
CA MET A 52 -7.89 -4.60 4.35
C MET A 52 -7.62 -4.00 2.97
N GLY A 53 -6.78 -2.96 2.88
CA GLY A 53 -6.34 -2.41 1.59
C GLY A 53 -5.66 -3.45 0.71
N LEU A 54 -4.74 -4.24 1.26
CA LEU A 54 -4.07 -5.34 0.55
C LEU A 54 -5.08 -6.39 0.06
N LEU A 55 -5.98 -6.84 0.92
CA LEU A 55 -6.96 -7.89 0.59
C LEU A 55 -7.90 -7.43 -0.53
N LEU A 56 -8.48 -6.23 -0.40
CA LEU A 56 -9.36 -5.70 -1.43
C LEU A 56 -8.62 -5.41 -2.74
N GLY A 57 -7.36 -4.97 -2.69
CA GLY A 57 -6.52 -4.80 -3.87
C GLY A 57 -6.18 -6.12 -4.56
N ILE A 58 -5.92 -7.18 -3.82
CA ILE A 58 -5.76 -8.53 -4.39
C ILE A 58 -7.07 -8.97 -5.06
N LEU A 59 -8.22 -8.70 -4.44
CA LEU A 59 -9.52 -9.04 -5.02
C LEU A 59 -9.79 -8.30 -6.33
N THR A 60 -9.51 -6.99 -6.41
CA THR A 60 -9.64 -6.24 -7.68
C THR A 60 -8.70 -6.81 -8.74
N GLY A 61 -7.44 -7.10 -8.38
CA GLY A 61 -6.45 -7.69 -9.27
C GLY A 61 -6.84 -9.08 -9.78
N PHE A 62 -7.41 -9.93 -8.93
CA PHE A 62 -7.88 -11.27 -9.31
C PHE A 62 -8.92 -11.22 -10.44
N THR A 63 -9.90 -10.31 -10.33
CA THR A 63 -10.95 -10.17 -11.35
C THR A 63 -10.42 -9.62 -12.67
N HIS A 64 -9.40 -8.76 -12.62
CA HIS A 64 -8.71 -8.25 -13.81
C HIS A 64 -7.87 -9.32 -14.50
N ASP A 65 -7.09 -10.08 -13.73
CA ASP A 65 -6.14 -11.08 -14.23
C ASP A 65 -6.84 -12.17 -15.05
N ILE A 66 -8.03 -12.60 -14.61
CA ILE A 66 -8.88 -13.56 -15.34
C ILE A 66 -9.24 -13.08 -16.75
N LYS A 67 -9.35 -11.76 -16.97
CA LYS A 67 -9.83 -11.19 -18.25
C LYS A 67 -8.75 -10.60 -19.15
N SER A 68 -7.72 -9.97 -18.60
CA SER A 68 -6.76 -9.17 -19.40
C SER A 68 -5.42 -9.84 -19.69
N LYS A 69 -5.26 -11.14 -19.43
CA LYS A 69 -4.05 -11.92 -19.79
C LYS A 69 -2.73 -11.25 -19.33
N ASN A 70 -2.56 -11.07 -18.02
CA ASN A 70 -1.25 -10.98 -17.36
C ASN A 70 -0.36 -9.74 -17.60
N TYR A 71 -0.84 -8.60 -18.11
CA TYR A 71 0.00 -7.37 -18.19
C TYR A 71 0.51 -6.91 -16.82
N VAL A 72 -0.32 -7.05 -15.79
CA VAL A 72 0.00 -6.68 -14.41
C VAL A 72 -0.65 -7.70 -13.48
N GLY A 73 0.16 -8.41 -12.69
CA GLY A 73 -0.32 -9.49 -11.83
C GLY A 73 -0.88 -9.02 -10.48
N LEU A 74 -1.51 -9.95 -9.74
CA LEU A 74 -2.13 -9.70 -8.44
C LEU A 74 -1.22 -9.01 -7.40
N ARG A 75 0.08 -9.29 -7.43
CA ARG A 75 1.06 -8.68 -6.50
C ARG A 75 1.15 -7.16 -6.69
N THR A 76 1.01 -6.67 -7.91
CA THR A 76 1.05 -5.25 -8.21
C THR A 76 -0.21 -4.56 -7.74
N TYR A 77 -1.39 -5.15 -8.02
CA TYR A 77 -2.67 -4.63 -7.53
C TYR A 77 -2.72 -4.57 -6.00
N GLY A 78 -2.32 -5.66 -5.33
CA GLY A 78 -2.18 -5.71 -3.88
C GLY A 78 -1.18 -4.69 -3.36
N GLY A 79 0.00 -4.56 -4.00
CA GLY A 79 1.03 -3.60 -3.61
C GLY A 79 0.60 -2.14 -3.75
N VAL A 80 -0.11 -1.79 -4.82
CA VAL A 80 -0.64 -0.43 -5.03
C VAL A 80 -1.68 -0.09 -3.95
N ALA A 81 -2.63 -0.98 -3.69
CA ALA A 81 -3.63 -0.75 -2.63
C ALA A 81 -3.00 -0.71 -1.24
N LEU A 82 -2.04 -1.60 -0.94
CA LEU A 82 -1.28 -1.62 0.30
C LEU A 82 -0.54 -0.31 0.53
N GLY A 83 0.23 0.16 -0.45
CA GLY A 83 1.01 1.40 -0.36
C GLY A 83 0.11 2.61 -0.16
N ALA A 84 -0.97 2.71 -0.95
CA ALA A 84 -1.96 3.78 -0.81
C ALA A 84 -2.64 3.77 0.56
N ALA A 85 -2.96 2.59 1.09
CA ALA A 85 -3.52 2.44 2.43
C ALA A 85 -2.52 2.85 3.52
N ALA A 86 -1.25 2.44 3.41
CA ALA A 86 -0.22 2.75 4.38
C ALA A 86 0.08 4.25 4.47
N PHE A 87 0.25 4.92 3.33
CA PHE A 87 0.48 6.38 3.31
C PHE A 87 -0.73 7.14 3.85
N THR A 88 -1.95 6.76 3.47
CA THR A 88 -3.17 7.42 3.95
C THR A 88 -3.42 7.15 5.44
N ALA A 89 -3.17 5.94 5.92
CA ALA A 89 -3.28 5.59 7.34
C ALA A 89 -2.26 6.39 8.17
N THR A 90 -1.02 6.50 7.69
CA THR A 90 0.02 7.31 8.35
C THR A 90 -0.37 8.78 8.40
N ALA A 91 -0.84 9.33 7.27
CA ALA A 91 -1.27 10.72 7.18
C ALA A 91 -2.42 11.04 8.13
N THR A 92 -3.44 10.19 8.16
CA THR A 92 -4.60 10.37 9.04
C THR A 92 -4.24 10.17 10.50
N TYR A 93 -3.41 9.19 10.84
CA TYR A 93 -2.95 8.96 12.21
C TYR A 93 -2.13 10.15 12.75
N LEU A 94 -1.17 10.65 11.96
CA LEU A 94 -0.36 11.79 12.36
C LEU A 94 -1.21 13.07 12.55
N TYR A 95 -2.20 13.28 11.67
CA TYR A 95 -3.13 14.39 11.79
C TYR A 95 -3.96 14.29 13.07
N LEU A 96 -4.48 13.10 13.41
CA LEU A 96 -5.26 12.89 14.64
C LEU A 96 -4.42 13.12 15.91
N LEU A 97 -3.15 12.73 15.92
CA LEU A 97 -2.27 12.91 17.08
C LEU A 97 -1.84 14.36 17.29
N THR A 98 -1.48 15.05 16.20
CA THR A 98 -0.82 16.36 16.30
C THR A 98 -1.77 17.53 16.06
N GLY A 99 -2.93 17.30 15.44
CA GLY A 99 -3.81 18.34 14.91
C GLY A 99 -3.16 19.22 13.84
N LYS A 100 -1.94 18.85 13.39
CA LYS A 100 -1.09 19.63 12.50
C LYS A 100 -0.81 18.83 11.23
N GLY A 101 -0.52 19.55 10.16
CA GLY A 101 -0.30 18.97 8.83
C GLY A 101 -1.61 18.81 8.04
N ASN A 102 -1.46 18.43 6.77
CA ASN A 102 -2.57 18.32 5.83
C ASN A 102 -2.62 16.90 5.26
N ALA A 103 -3.43 16.03 5.87
CA ALA A 103 -3.60 14.65 5.39
C ALA A 103 -4.06 14.59 3.92
N LEU A 104 -4.84 15.57 3.47
CA LEU A 104 -5.29 15.66 2.07
C LEU A 104 -4.14 15.93 1.11
N GLN A 105 -3.08 16.67 1.52
CA GLN A 105 -1.89 16.86 0.68
C GLN A 105 -1.13 15.56 0.48
N ILE A 106 -1.02 14.73 1.52
CA ILE A 106 -0.37 13.40 1.40
C ILE A 106 -1.22 12.51 0.49
N ILE A 107 -2.54 12.48 0.67
CA ILE A 107 -3.46 11.73 -0.20
C ILE A 107 -3.38 12.19 -1.66
N ALA A 108 -3.29 13.51 -1.90
CA ALA A 108 -3.08 14.07 -3.23
C ALA A 108 -1.73 13.63 -3.81
N GLY A 109 -0.67 13.64 -2.99
CA GLY A 109 0.65 13.14 -3.37
C GLY A 109 0.65 11.65 -3.75
N VAL A 110 -0.06 10.82 -2.98
CA VAL A 110 -0.30 9.40 -3.30
C VAL A 110 -0.97 9.29 -4.68
N THR A 111 -2.07 10.01 -4.90
CA THR A 111 -2.82 10.01 -6.17
C THR A 111 -1.95 10.39 -7.37
N THR A 112 -1.11 11.41 -7.21
CA THR A 112 -0.13 11.83 -8.23
C THR A 112 0.92 10.74 -8.47
N GLY A 113 1.47 10.13 -7.41
CA GLY A 113 2.45 9.05 -7.52
C GLY A 113 1.91 7.82 -8.27
N ILE A 114 0.65 7.45 -8.02
CA ILE A 114 -0.03 6.37 -8.75
C ILE A 114 -0.19 6.70 -10.23
N GLY A 115 -0.43 7.97 -10.58
CA GLY A 115 -0.47 8.44 -11.97
C GLY A 115 0.81 8.11 -12.74
N PHE A 116 1.98 8.28 -12.11
CA PHE A 116 3.27 7.90 -12.71
C PHE A 116 3.42 6.37 -12.89
N LEU A 117 2.93 5.57 -11.95
CA LEU A 117 2.92 4.11 -12.10
C LEU A 117 2.00 3.66 -13.25
N CYS A 118 0.85 4.34 -13.41
CA CYS A 118 -0.09 4.07 -14.49
C CYS A 118 0.51 4.41 -15.87
N ALA A 119 1.27 5.51 -15.96
CA ALA A 119 1.97 5.84 -17.20
C ALA A 119 2.99 4.76 -17.61
N ALA A 120 3.64 4.10 -16.63
CA ALA A 120 4.63 3.06 -16.90
C ALA A 120 4.04 1.77 -17.50
N VAL A 121 2.74 1.53 -17.36
CA VAL A 121 2.07 0.34 -17.92
C VAL A 121 1.38 0.62 -19.26
N ILE A 122 1.36 1.88 -19.72
CA ILE A 122 0.82 2.27 -21.03
C ILE A 122 1.98 2.36 -22.01
N PHE A 123 1.87 1.65 -23.14
CA PHE A 123 2.88 1.68 -24.19
C PHE A 123 2.25 1.56 -25.57
N LYS A 124 2.99 2.00 -26.59
CA LYS A 124 2.56 2.02 -27.98
C LYS A 124 3.32 0.97 -28.78
N GLU A 125 2.59 0.15 -29.51
CA GLU A 125 3.13 -0.86 -30.43
C GLU A 125 2.60 -0.57 -31.84
N GLY A 126 3.45 -0.03 -32.70
CA GLY A 126 3.04 0.43 -34.03
C GLY A 126 2.03 1.59 -33.94
N SER A 127 0.82 1.40 -34.46
CA SER A 127 -0.29 2.36 -34.37
C SER A 127 -1.23 2.12 -33.18
N VAL A 128 -1.02 1.05 -32.39
CA VAL A 128 -1.91 0.62 -31.32
C VAL A 128 -1.36 1.01 -29.95
N VAL A 129 -2.23 1.50 -29.06
CA VAL A 129 -1.88 1.77 -27.65
C VAL A 129 -2.40 0.64 -26.76
N ARG A 130 -1.54 0.07 -25.92
CA ARG A 130 -1.85 -1.03 -25.00
C ARG A 130 -1.77 -0.58 -23.54
N GLY A 131 -2.46 -1.31 -22.66
CA GLY A 131 -2.36 -1.15 -21.21
C GLY A 131 -3.23 -0.03 -20.61
N LEU A 132 -4.04 0.67 -21.41
CA LEU A 132 -4.91 1.75 -20.93
C LEU A 132 -5.95 1.25 -19.91
N ALA A 133 -6.60 0.11 -20.19
CA ALA A 133 -7.56 -0.48 -19.25
C ALA A 133 -6.88 -0.93 -17.96
N THR A 134 -5.69 -1.54 -18.07
CA THR A 134 -4.90 -1.97 -16.91
C THR A 134 -4.46 -0.76 -16.05
N ALA A 135 -4.06 0.34 -16.68
CA ALA A 135 -3.74 1.59 -15.99
C ALA A 135 -4.95 2.14 -15.21
N ALA A 136 -6.13 2.18 -15.84
CA ALA A 136 -7.36 2.62 -15.20
C ALA A 136 -7.74 1.75 -13.99
N SER A 137 -7.61 0.43 -14.13
CA SER A 137 -7.88 -0.53 -13.05
C SER A 137 -6.89 -0.41 -11.89
N LEU A 138 -5.60 -0.15 -12.15
CA LEU A 138 -4.61 0.14 -11.11
C LEU A 138 -4.94 1.44 -10.37
N TRP A 139 -5.32 2.49 -11.09
CA TRP A 139 -5.70 3.77 -10.51
C TRP A 139 -6.93 3.62 -9.59
N ALA A 140 -7.95 2.91 -10.05
CA ALA A 140 -9.14 2.60 -9.25
C ALA A 140 -8.81 1.74 -8.02
N THR A 141 -7.91 0.76 -8.16
CA THR A 141 -7.43 -0.06 -7.05
C THR A 141 -6.71 0.76 -5.98
N ALA A 142 -5.98 1.79 -6.40
CA ALA A 142 -5.35 2.68 -5.45
C ALA A 142 -6.36 3.51 -4.64
N ALA A 143 -7.48 3.90 -5.25
CA ALA A 143 -8.58 4.57 -4.54
C ALA A 143 -9.20 3.67 -3.45
N VAL A 144 -9.29 2.35 -3.68
CA VAL A 144 -9.67 1.37 -2.64
C VAL A 144 -8.67 1.42 -1.48
N GLY A 145 -7.38 1.41 -1.79
CA GLY A 145 -6.31 1.54 -0.80
C GLY A 145 -6.42 2.84 0.02
N ILE A 146 -6.63 3.99 -0.63
CA ILE A 146 -6.85 5.27 0.05
C ILE A 146 -8.06 5.20 0.98
N ALA A 147 -9.19 4.64 0.53
CA ALA A 147 -10.40 4.50 1.35
C ALA A 147 -10.15 3.63 2.60
N CYS A 148 -9.52 2.46 2.44
CA CYS A 148 -9.08 1.63 3.57
C CYS A 148 -8.14 2.38 4.51
N GLY A 149 -7.13 3.03 3.93
CA GLY A 149 -6.16 3.85 4.63
C GLY A 149 -6.78 5.08 5.29
N ALA A 150 -7.98 5.52 4.91
CA ALA A 150 -8.76 6.57 5.56
C ALA A 150 -9.75 6.03 6.63
N GLY A 151 -9.82 4.71 6.81
CA GLY A 151 -10.73 4.06 7.75
C GLY A 151 -12.15 3.90 7.21
N LEU A 152 -12.35 4.19 5.91
CA LEU A 152 -13.63 4.16 5.23
C LEU A 152 -13.88 2.77 4.63
N PHE A 153 -14.08 1.76 5.48
CA PHE A 153 -14.21 0.37 5.04
C PHE A 153 -15.44 0.10 4.19
N ALA A 154 -16.60 0.65 4.56
CA ALA A 154 -17.82 0.48 3.76
C ALA A 154 -17.68 1.09 2.34
N PRO A 155 -17.18 2.34 2.19
CA PRO A 155 -16.83 2.88 0.87
C PRO A 155 -15.79 2.04 0.13
N ALA A 156 -14.73 1.57 0.80
CA ALA A 156 -13.71 0.75 0.16
C ALA A 156 -14.30 -0.53 -0.45
N ILE A 157 -15.15 -1.24 0.29
CA ILE A 157 -15.85 -2.44 -0.19
C ILE A 157 -16.76 -2.10 -1.37
N ALA A 158 -17.54 -1.01 -1.29
CA ALA A 158 -18.43 -0.59 -2.36
C ALA A 158 -17.66 -0.27 -3.65
N ILE A 159 -16.53 0.45 -3.55
CA ILE A 159 -15.65 0.75 -4.69
C ILE A 159 -15.11 -0.55 -5.29
N THR A 160 -14.62 -1.48 -4.47
CA THR A 160 -14.15 -2.80 -4.94
C THR A 160 -15.22 -3.55 -5.70
N ILE A 161 -16.46 -3.61 -5.17
CA ILE A 161 -17.58 -4.27 -5.86
C ILE A 161 -17.86 -3.61 -7.21
N VAL A 162 -17.91 -2.28 -7.27
CA VAL A 162 -18.14 -1.55 -8.52
C VAL A 162 -17.04 -1.81 -9.54
N ILE A 163 -15.77 -1.82 -9.13
CA ILE A 163 -14.63 -2.16 -10.00
C ILE A 163 -14.77 -3.58 -10.55
N VAL A 164 -15.07 -4.54 -9.68
CA VAL A 164 -15.25 -5.94 -10.05
C VAL A 164 -16.39 -6.09 -11.06
N LEU A 165 -17.54 -5.47 -10.81
CA LEU A 165 -18.68 -5.45 -11.74
C LEU A 165 -18.32 -4.78 -13.06
N PHE A 166 -17.56 -3.68 -13.03
CA PHE A 166 -17.10 -2.99 -14.22
C PHE A 166 -16.21 -3.88 -15.09
N HIS A 167 -15.27 -4.62 -14.49
CA HIS A 167 -14.45 -5.58 -15.21
C HIS A 167 -15.29 -6.65 -15.93
N PHE A 168 -16.51 -6.95 -15.47
CA PHE A 168 -17.38 -7.92 -16.15
C PHE A 168 -17.98 -7.42 -17.48
N PHE A 169 -18.01 -6.12 -17.76
CA PHE A 169 -18.52 -5.60 -19.04
C PHE A 169 -17.69 -6.07 -20.25
N PRO A 170 -18.30 -6.31 -21.43
CA PRO A 170 -17.59 -6.70 -22.64
C PRO A 170 -16.70 -5.56 -23.16
N LYS A 171 -15.51 -5.88 -23.66
CA LYS A 171 -14.67 -4.93 -24.39
C LYS A 171 -15.40 -4.52 -25.68
N SER A 172 -15.56 -3.21 -25.93
CA SER A 172 -16.18 -2.71 -27.15
C SER A 172 -15.24 -2.97 -28.34
N GLY A 173 -15.68 -3.78 -29.29
CA GLY A 173 -14.89 -4.12 -30.49
C GLY A 173 -14.69 -2.92 -31.42
N ASN A 174 -13.55 -2.24 -31.26
CA ASN A 174 -12.87 -1.45 -32.30
C ASN A 174 -11.42 -1.20 -31.83
N ALA A 175 -10.55 -2.14 -32.19
CA ALA A 175 -9.19 -2.35 -31.70
C ALA A 175 -8.14 -1.37 -32.27
N ALA A 176 -8.27 -0.07 -31.99
CA ALA A 176 -7.13 0.85 -32.10
C ALA A 176 -6.42 1.04 -30.75
N ILE A 177 -7.05 0.62 -29.65
CA ILE A 177 -6.58 0.75 -28.27
C ILE A 177 -7.04 -0.52 -27.53
N ASP A 178 -6.36 -1.65 -27.71
CA ASP A 178 -6.72 -2.85 -26.93
C ASP A 178 -5.47 -3.57 -26.44
N ASP A 179 -5.51 -3.89 -25.14
CA ASP A 179 -4.51 -4.55 -24.30
C ASP A 179 -3.64 -5.56 -25.04
#